data_AF-A0A3S0ZHL1-F1
#
_entry.id   AF-A0A3S0ZHL1-F1
#
_cell.length_a   1.000
_cell.length_b   1.000
_cell.length_c   1.000
_cell.angle_alpha   90.00
_cell.angle_beta   90.00
_cell.angle_gamma   90.00
#
_symmetry.space_group_name_H-M   'P 1'
#
loop_
_entity.id
_entity.type
_entity.pdbx_description
1 polymer ?
#
loop_
_entity_poly.entity_id
_entity_poly.type
_entity_poly.pdbx_seq_one_letter_code
_entity_poly.pdbx_strand_id
1 'polypeptide(L)'
;MNVSQVEQRGGEPLREVIKKVGGWPILDAQWSSQGFVLEQVLGRMRKLYGSFLWNCGVGADDKNSAVNIIQIDQIALGMPSREYYLMDEHSYHLEAYRNLIVLVVRLLGVDEPRVQRDVDEILAFEKQLANFNMLSYLREFIMDDITEEEPIVLFATQYIQDVVSIIDRTDKRIVSNYVVWRLIMDMVPELASPFQAAMTEYKAVLQGMNREQVRWKKCVEFVNDRVGMAVGAMFVKNNFKKESRDTVTFTIDQFFENILRLKKFDSNRMMAKLRQPIDQDMWDQEPVTVNAFYNPNTNDIVLPAGILQPLFYSASFPKSLNYGGIGVVIGHEITHGFDDKGRQYDKDGNIKQWWDDHTSQAFNNRSQCMIDQYSNFKLEQIDQFIWCGKMRDEEALRKIRISAHSLGPIRVFGPLSNSKEFSEAYSCPLGSRMNPHHKCSVW
;
A
#
# COMPACT_ATOMS: atom_id res chain seq x y z
N MET A 1 19.33 14.31 3.52
CA MET A 1 20.38 13.85 4.48
C MET A 1 20.76 14.90 5.53
N ASN A 2 20.87 16.20 5.22
CA ASN A 2 21.15 17.26 6.22
C ASN A 2 20.23 17.09 7.45
N VAL A 3 20.83 16.87 8.63
CA VAL A 3 20.10 16.63 9.90
C VAL A 3 19.77 17.97 10.54
N SER A 4 20.78 18.82 10.74
CA SER A 4 20.69 20.08 11.48
C SER A 4 19.58 21.00 10.99
N GLN A 5 19.36 21.06 9.68
CA GLN A 5 18.28 21.83 9.05
C GLN A 5 16.87 21.31 9.38
N VAL A 6 16.71 19.98 9.51
CA VAL A 6 15.42 19.37 9.87
C VAL A 6 15.13 19.62 11.34
N GLU A 7 16.14 19.46 12.21
CA GLU A 7 16.01 19.76 13.65
C GLU A 7 15.72 21.26 13.90
N GLN A 8 16.40 22.17 13.21
CA GLN A 8 16.19 23.62 13.29
C GLN A 8 14.75 24.06 12.95
N ARG A 9 14.02 23.28 12.15
CA ARG A 9 12.63 23.59 11.74
C ARG A 9 11.57 22.91 12.59
N GLY A 10 11.94 21.95 13.44
CA GLY A 10 11.04 21.33 14.41
C GLY A 10 9.76 20.76 13.76
N GLY A 11 8.61 21.25 14.23
CA GLY A 11 7.28 20.96 13.67
C GLY A 11 6.67 22.06 12.80
N GLU A 12 7.36 23.19 12.58
CA GLU A 12 6.81 24.33 11.82
C GLU A 12 6.39 24.00 10.37
N PRO A 13 7.11 23.15 9.60
CA PRO A 13 6.68 22.76 8.26
C PRO A 13 5.32 22.04 8.27
N LEU A 14 5.04 21.28 9.34
CA LEU A 14 3.75 20.62 9.53
C LEU A 14 2.66 21.62 9.93
N ARG A 15 2.97 22.61 10.80
CA ARG A 15 2.02 23.70 11.11
C ARG A 15 1.59 24.47 9.86
N GLU A 16 2.50 24.69 8.93
CA GLU A 16 2.18 25.31 7.63
C GLU A 16 1.20 24.45 6.81
N VAL A 17 1.39 23.13 6.76
CA VAL A 17 0.46 22.21 6.06
C VAL A 17 -0.91 22.22 6.74
N ILE A 18 -0.95 22.13 8.07
CA ILE A 18 -2.18 22.21 8.87
C ILE A 18 -2.95 23.52 8.56
N LYS A 19 -2.26 24.66 8.54
CA LYS A 19 -2.87 25.95 8.14
C LYS A 19 -3.40 25.92 6.70
N LYS A 20 -2.66 25.32 5.75
CA LYS A 20 -3.06 25.22 4.33
C LYS A 20 -4.32 24.35 4.12
N VAL A 21 -4.57 23.35 4.96
CA VAL A 21 -5.79 22.50 4.87
C VAL A 21 -7.00 23.04 5.64
N GLY A 22 -6.84 24.04 6.49
CA GLY A 22 -7.95 24.67 7.25
C GLY A 22 -7.85 24.57 8.77
N GLY A 23 -6.67 24.22 9.31
CA GLY A 23 -6.44 23.99 10.73
C GLY A 23 -6.59 22.51 11.13
N TRP A 24 -6.34 22.22 12.41
CA TRP A 24 -6.58 20.92 13.03
C TRP A 24 -7.22 21.20 14.39
N PRO A 25 -8.51 20.88 14.62
CA PRO A 25 -9.24 21.37 15.80
C PRO A 25 -8.60 20.99 17.15
N ILE A 26 -7.95 19.84 17.24
CA ILE A 26 -7.20 19.41 18.44
C ILE A 26 -6.09 20.39 18.83
N LEU A 27 -5.54 21.19 17.89
CA LEU A 27 -4.56 22.24 18.19
C LEU A 27 -5.17 23.60 18.53
N ASP A 28 -6.47 23.80 18.33
CA ASP A 28 -7.11 25.11 18.46
C ASP A 28 -8.45 24.99 19.20
N ALA A 29 -8.43 25.35 20.49
CA ALA A 29 -9.60 25.37 21.35
C ALA A 29 -10.68 26.39 20.93
N GLN A 30 -10.42 27.26 19.94
CA GLN A 30 -11.37 28.22 19.37
C GLN A 30 -11.78 27.85 17.93
N TRP A 31 -11.42 26.66 17.45
CA TRP A 31 -11.80 26.19 16.11
C TRP A 31 -13.33 26.13 15.96
N SER A 32 -13.83 26.66 14.84
CA SER A 32 -15.25 26.70 14.50
C SER A 32 -15.54 25.90 13.23
N SER A 33 -16.67 25.20 13.21
CA SER A 33 -17.19 24.53 12.01
C SER A 33 -17.84 25.50 11.00
N GLN A 34 -17.94 26.79 11.33
CA GLN A 34 -18.46 27.82 10.44
C GLN A 34 -17.52 28.01 9.23
N GLY A 35 -18.02 27.70 8.03
CA GLY A 35 -17.21 27.66 6.80
C GLY A 35 -16.46 26.34 6.57
N PHE A 36 -16.59 25.33 7.45
CA PHE A 36 -16.05 24.00 7.19
C PHE A 36 -16.94 23.22 6.22
N VAL A 37 -16.37 22.98 5.03
CA VAL A 37 -16.91 22.19 3.93
C VAL A 37 -15.91 21.05 3.69
N LEU A 38 -16.29 19.81 4.00
CA LEU A 38 -15.38 18.67 4.07
C LEU A 38 -14.82 18.32 2.68
N GLU A 39 -15.66 18.45 1.67
CA GLU A 39 -15.43 18.17 0.25
C GLU A 39 -14.31 19.07 -0.28
N GLN A 40 -14.29 20.34 0.14
CA GLN A 40 -13.24 21.30 -0.22
C GLN A 40 -11.92 21.01 0.51
N VAL A 41 -11.97 20.52 1.75
CA VAL A 41 -10.78 20.11 2.51
C VAL A 41 -10.17 18.85 1.89
N LEU A 42 -10.98 17.81 1.64
CA LEU A 42 -10.57 16.58 0.98
C LEU A 42 -10.07 16.82 -0.44
N GLY A 43 -10.76 17.62 -1.26
CA GLY A 43 -10.33 18.00 -2.60
C GLY A 43 -8.98 18.74 -2.60
N ARG A 44 -8.77 19.66 -1.65
CA ARG A 44 -7.49 20.36 -1.47
C ARG A 44 -6.37 19.41 -1.01
N MET A 45 -6.67 18.49 -0.10
CA MET A 45 -5.72 17.47 0.36
C MET A 45 -5.36 16.48 -0.75
N ARG A 46 -6.32 16.03 -1.55
CA ARG A 46 -6.09 15.17 -2.71
C ARG A 46 -5.32 15.85 -3.84
N LYS A 47 -5.49 17.16 -4.02
CA LYS A 47 -4.73 17.97 -5.00
C LYS A 47 -3.29 18.28 -4.59
N LEU A 48 -2.94 18.13 -3.31
CA LEU A 48 -1.61 18.52 -2.79
C LEU A 48 -0.80 17.38 -2.15
N TYR A 49 -1.45 16.41 -1.51
CA TYR A 49 -0.80 15.49 -0.57
C TYR A 49 -1.19 14.01 -0.76
N GLY A 50 -2.44 13.72 -1.13
CA GLY A 50 -2.94 12.35 -1.34
C GLY A 50 -4.39 12.13 -0.89
N SER A 51 -4.83 10.87 -0.92
CA SER A 51 -6.14 10.45 -0.40
C SER A 51 -6.08 10.13 1.09
N PHE A 52 -7.17 10.39 1.83
CA PHE A 52 -7.19 10.26 3.32
C PHE A 52 -8.47 9.66 3.93
N LEU A 53 -9.63 9.74 3.27
CA LEU A 53 -10.89 9.09 3.70
C LEU A 53 -11.35 7.97 2.75
N TRP A 54 -10.96 8.05 1.48
CA TRP A 54 -11.10 7.00 0.48
C TRP A 54 -9.99 7.17 -0.56
N ASN A 55 -9.59 6.08 -1.21
CA ASN A 55 -8.72 6.18 -2.36
C ASN A 55 -9.51 6.79 -3.54
N CYS A 56 -8.85 7.68 -4.30
CA CYS A 56 -9.40 8.30 -5.48
C CYS A 56 -8.26 8.46 -6.47
N GLY A 57 -8.29 7.69 -7.55
CA GLY A 57 -7.21 7.58 -8.52
C GLY A 57 -7.70 7.72 -9.95
N VAL A 58 -6.74 7.70 -10.87
CA VAL A 58 -6.98 7.56 -12.31
C VAL A 58 -6.06 6.45 -12.80
N GLY A 59 -6.64 5.45 -13.44
CA GLY A 59 -5.97 4.26 -13.95
C GLY A 59 -6.83 3.62 -15.04
N ALA A 60 -6.48 2.41 -15.47
CA ALA A 60 -7.22 1.71 -16.52
C ALA A 60 -8.70 1.51 -16.16
N ASP A 61 -9.59 1.55 -17.16
CA ASP A 61 -10.88 0.88 -17.03
C ASP A 61 -10.66 -0.63 -17.18
N ASP A 62 -10.97 -1.39 -16.14
CA ASP A 62 -10.86 -2.85 -16.16
C ASP A 62 -11.72 -3.51 -17.25
N LYS A 63 -12.72 -2.81 -17.81
CA LYS A 63 -13.53 -3.29 -18.95
C LYS A 63 -13.10 -2.73 -20.30
N ASN A 64 -12.17 -1.77 -20.31
CA ASN A 64 -11.67 -1.11 -21.51
C ASN A 64 -10.24 -0.59 -21.29
N SER A 65 -9.26 -1.49 -21.35
CA SER A 65 -7.83 -1.24 -21.15
C SER A 65 -7.20 -0.22 -22.10
N ALA A 66 -7.93 0.31 -23.08
CA ALA A 66 -7.47 1.39 -23.94
C ALA A 66 -7.64 2.78 -23.30
N VAL A 67 -8.47 2.94 -22.25
CA VAL A 67 -8.80 4.25 -21.66
C VAL A 67 -8.54 4.31 -20.15
N ASN A 68 -8.25 5.53 -19.66
CA ASN A 68 -8.15 5.82 -18.24
C ASN A 68 -9.51 6.31 -17.69
N ILE A 69 -9.91 5.82 -16.52
CA ILE A 69 -11.15 6.16 -15.81
C ILE A 69 -10.86 6.62 -14.37
N ILE A 70 -11.81 7.36 -13.77
CA ILE A 70 -11.75 7.69 -12.35
C ILE A 70 -12.11 6.45 -11.53
N GLN A 71 -11.21 6.06 -10.62
CA GLN A 71 -11.37 4.94 -9.72
C GLN A 71 -11.53 5.42 -8.27
N ILE A 72 -12.53 4.92 -7.56
CA ILE A 72 -12.76 5.18 -6.12
C ILE A 72 -12.80 3.86 -5.37
N ASP A 73 -12.04 3.78 -4.28
CA ASP A 73 -11.92 2.58 -3.44
C ASP A 73 -11.75 2.94 -1.96
N GLN A 74 -11.86 1.94 -1.08
CA GLN A 74 -11.55 2.09 0.34
C GLN A 74 -10.08 2.50 0.57
N ILE A 75 -9.80 3.18 1.69
CA ILE A 75 -8.44 3.50 2.10
C ILE A 75 -8.04 2.70 3.35
N ALA A 76 -6.75 2.42 3.49
CA ALA A 76 -6.21 1.86 4.72
C ALA A 76 -6.49 2.79 5.92
N LEU A 77 -6.81 2.16 7.07
CA LEU A 77 -6.97 2.82 8.36
C LEU A 77 -5.60 3.22 8.95
N GLY A 78 -5.60 3.87 10.12
CA GLY A 78 -4.40 4.19 10.89
C GLY A 78 -3.64 2.93 11.35
N MET A 79 -4.37 1.92 11.81
CA MET A 79 -3.83 0.60 12.11
C MET A 79 -3.77 -0.28 10.85
N PRO A 80 -2.86 -1.28 10.80
CA PRO A 80 -2.62 -2.05 9.57
C PRO A 80 -3.83 -2.82 9.00
N SER A 81 -4.80 -3.18 9.83
CA SER A 81 -6.02 -3.87 9.41
C SER A 81 -7.17 -3.63 10.40
N ARG A 82 -8.42 -3.94 10.00
CA ARG A 82 -9.62 -3.69 10.83
C ARG A 82 -9.62 -4.46 12.15
N GLU A 83 -8.99 -5.63 12.19
CA GLU A 83 -8.89 -6.51 13.37
C GLU A 83 -8.26 -5.79 14.56
N TYR A 84 -7.33 -4.86 14.32
CA TYR A 84 -6.70 -4.06 15.38
C TYR A 84 -7.69 -3.17 16.15
N TYR A 85 -8.83 -2.81 15.55
CA TYR A 85 -9.90 -2.04 16.22
C TYR A 85 -10.98 -2.93 16.84
N LEU A 86 -11.15 -4.16 16.34
CA LEU A 86 -12.33 -5.00 16.62
C LEU A 86 -12.05 -6.16 17.59
N MET A 87 -10.79 -6.57 17.76
CA MET A 87 -10.39 -7.67 18.64
C MET A 87 -9.64 -7.15 19.88
N ASP A 88 -10.06 -7.56 21.08
CA ASP A 88 -9.58 -7.03 22.36
C ASP A 88 -8.09 -7.34 22.62
N GLU A 89 -7.55 -8.38 21.99
CA GLU A 89 -6.13 -8.73 22.00
C GLU A 89 -5.22 -7.64 21.39
N HIS A 90 -5.77 -6.63 20.72
CA HIS A 90 -5.02 -5.49 20.15
C HIS A 90 -5.28 -4.17 20.87
N SER A 91 -5.94 -4.20 22.04
CA SER A 91 -6.07 -3.05 22.94
C SER A 91 -4.76 -2.30 23.19
N TYR A 92 -3.63 -3.01 23.38
CA TYR A 92 -2.31 -2.38 23.54
C TYR A 92 -1.77 -1.71 22.26
N HIS A 93 -2.14 -2.21 21.07
CA HIS A 93 -1.80 -1.57 19.80
C HIS A 93 -2.60 -0.28 19.59
N LEU A 94 -3.88 -0.27 20.00
CA LEU A 94 -4.72 0.93 20.00
C LEU A 94 -4.18 1.97 20.99
N GLU A 95 -3.72 1.55 22.17
CA GLU A 95 -3.09 2.45 23.14
C GLU A 95 -1.76 3.02 22.61
N ALA A 96 -0.95 2.24 21.88
CA ALA A 96 0.25 2.76 21.22
C ALA A 96 -0.08 3.82 20.15
N TYR A 97 -1.16 3.61 19.38
CA TYR A 97 -1.67 4.56 18.39
C TYR A 97 -2.23 5.83 19.05
N ARG A 98 -2.99 5.67 20.14
CA ARG A 98 -3.50 6.76 21.00
C ARG A 98 -2.36 7.65 21.50
N ASN A 99 -1.30 7.04 22.04
CA ASN A 99 -0.14 7.76 22.55
C ASN A 99 0.66 8.45 21.44
N LEU A 100 0.76 7.87 20.23
CA LEU A 100 1.34 8.55 19.08
C LEU A 100 0.62 9.87 18.77
N ILE A 101 -0.73 9.87 18.73
CA ILE A 101 -1.50 11.09 18.44
C ILE A 101 -1.28 12.14 19.54
N VAL A 102 -1.40 11.74 20.81
CA VAL A 102 -1.18 12.61 21.98
C VAL A 102 0.23 13.22 21.96
N LEU A 103 1.26 12.41 21.66
CA LEU A 103 2.65 12.87 21.63
C LEU A 103 2.91 13.84 20.47
N VAL A 104 2.34 13.59 19.28
CA VAL A 104 2.45 14.53 18.14
C VAL A 104 1.76 15.87 18.44
N VAL A 105 0.60 15.87 19.12
CA VAL A 105 -0.09 17.09 19.57
C VAL A 105 0.76 17.87 20.59
N ARG A 106 1.39 17.18 21.54
CA ARG A 106 2.34 17.77 22.51
C ARG A 106 3.58 18.37 21.85
N LEU A 107 4.16 17.68 20.87
CA LEU A 107 5.28 18.19 20.07
C LEU A 107 4.87 19.37 19.18
N LEU A 108 3.59 19.52 18.87
CA LEU A 108 2.99 20.72 18.29
C LEU A 108 2.55 21.74 19.35
N GLY A 109 3.00 21.62 20.60
CA GLY A 109 2.90 22.65 21.63
C GLY A 109 1.56 22.75 22.35
N VAL A 110 0.72 21.71 22.30
CA VAL A 110 -0.57 21.66 23.01
C VAL A 110 -0.57 20.48 23.98
N ASP A 111 -0.69 20.76 25.28
CA ASP A 111 -0.84 19.75 26.33
C ASP A 111 -2.02 20.13 27.24
N GLU A 112 -3.23 19.87 26.76
CA GLU A 112 -4.48 20.19 27.44
C GLU A 112 -5.28 18.91 27.74
N PRO A 113 -6.05 18.82 28.85
CA PRO A 113 -6.90 17.66 29.13
C PRO A 113 -7.92 17.34 28.03
N ARG A 114 -8.34 18.32 27.22
CA ARG A 114 -9.23 18.07 26.07
C ARG A 114 -8.59 17.20 25.00
N VAL A 115 -7.26 17.24 24.82
CA VAL A 115 -6.54 16.46 23.80
C VAL A 115 -6.80 14.97 23.99
N GLN A 116 -6.90 14.48 25.23
CA GLN A 116 -7.22 13.08 25.50
C GLN A 116 -8.57 12.70 24.89
N ARG A 117 -9.62 13.49 25.16
CA ARG A 117 -10.97 13.27 24.61
C ARG A 117 -11.00 13.42 23.09
N ASP A 118 -10.33 14.46 22.57
CA ASP A 118 -10.25 14.71 21.13
C ASP A 118 -9.57 13.53 20.39
N VAL A 119 -8.61 12.84 21.02
CA VAL A 119 -8.02 11.57 20.52
C VAL A 119 -8.97 10.38 20.68
N ASP A 120 -9.62 10.23 21.83
CA ASP A 120 -10.58 9.13 22.06
C ASP A 120 -11.75 9.19 21.05
N GLU A 121 -12.19 10.39 20.66
CA GLU A 121 -13.17 10.63 19.59
C GLU A 121 -12.65 10.27 18.19
N ILE A 122 -11.37 10.58 17.86
CA ILE A 122 -10.73 10.13 16.61
C ILE A 122 -10.74 8.60 16.52
N LEU A 123 -10.40 7.91 17.61
CA LEU A 123 -10.36 6.45 17.67
C LEU A 123 -11.76 5.83 17.62
N ALA A 124 -12.75 6.43 18.28
CA ALA A 124 -14.14 6.00 18.23
C ALA A 124 -14.76 6.20 16.83
N PHE A 125 -14.39 7.27 16.11
CA PHE A 125 -14.77 7.49 14.71
C PHE A 125 -14.14 6.43 13.80
N GLU A 126 -12.82 6.21 13.91
CA GLU A 126 -12.13 5.21 13.07
C GLU A 126 -12.60 3.78 13.35
N LYS A 127 -12.96 3.45 14.59
CA LYS A 127 -13.61 2.16 14.94
C LYS A 127 -15.01 2.00 14.33
N GLN A 128 -15.75 3.09 14.06
CA GLN A 128 -16.99 3.01 13.27
C GLN A 128 -16.70 2.71 11.80
N LEU A 129 -15.68 3.36 11.20
CA LEU A 129 -15.26 3.10 9.82
C LEU A 129 -14.83 1.63 9.61
N ALA A 130 -14.26 1.00 10.65
CA ALA A 130 -13.83 -0.40 10.62
C ALA A 130 -14.98 -1.43 10.60
N ASN A 131 -16.25 -1.04 10.75
CA ASN A 131 -17.32 -1.92 11.25
C ASN A 131 -18.66 -1.97 10.45
N PHE A 132 -18.80 -1.32 9.29
CA PHE A 132 -20.14 -1.02 8.72
C PHE A 132 -20.49 -1.60 7.32
N ASN A 133 -21.82 -1.58 7.04
CA ASN A 133 -22.62 -2.00 5.88
C ASN A 133 -24.10 -1.62 6.20
N MET A 134 -24.98 -0.98 5.42
CA MET A 134 -25.04 -0.36 4.06
C MET A 134 -25.92 0.93 4.19
N LEU A 135 -26.29 1.81 3.23
CA LEU A 135 -26.43 1.84 1.76
C LEU A 135 -26.56 3.33 1.28
N SER A 136 -26.59 3.59 -0.04
CA SER A 136 -27.14 4.79 -0.72
C SER A 136 -26.51 6.18 -0.49
N TYR A 137 -25.69 6.70 -1.43
CA TYR A 137 -25.21 8.10 -1.41
C TYR A 137 -24.85 8.77 -2.77
N LEU A 138 -24.67 8.04 -3.87
CA LEU A 138 -23.91 8.52 -5.06
C LEU A 138 -24.52 9.74 -5.81
N ARG A 139 -24.19 10.99 -5.43
CA ARG A 139 -24.66 12.22 -6.12
C ARG A 139 -23.74 13.48 -6.15
N GLU A 140 -22.66 13.59 -5.38
CA GLU A 140 -22.08 14.91 -5.00
C GLU A 140 -20.55 15.07 -5.26
N PHE A 141 -19.99 14.64 -6.41
CA PHE A 141 -18.53 14.84 -6.67
C PHE A 141 -18.10 14.79 -8.14
N ILE A 142 -17.39 15.82 -8.64
CA ILE A 142 -15.95 15.94 -9.00
C ILE A 142 -15.69 17.44 -9.36
N MET A 143 -14.44 17.91 -9.54
CA MET A 143 -14.08 19.29 -9.90
C MET A 143 -13.36 19.42 -11.27
N ASP A 144 -14.13 19.54 -12.34
CA ASP A 144 -13.82 20.21 -13.62
C ASP A 144 -15.15 20.31 -14.40
N ASP A 145 -15.18 20.75 -15.67
CA ASP A 145 -16.37 20.56 -16.53
C ASP A 145 -16.55 19.05 -16.81
N ILE A 146 -17.37 18.46 -15.95
CA ILE A 146 -17.75 17.05 -15.85
C ILE A 146 -19.26 17.04 -15.72
N THR A 147 -19.94 16.35 -16.63
CA THR A 147 -21.40 16.29 -16.68
C THR A 147 -21.92 15.11 -15.85
N GLU A 148 -23.23 15.03 -15.62
CA GLU A 148 -23.84 13.94 -14.81
C GLU A 148 -23.66 12.55 -15.43
N GLU A 149 -23.20 12.46 -16.69
CA GLU A 149 -22.97 11.25 -17.46
C GLU A 149 -21.52 10.71 -17.44
N GLU A 150 -20.57 11.34 -16.74
CA GLU A 150 -19.17 10.87 -16.67
C GLU A 150 -19.07 9.52 -15.91
N PRO A 151 -18.52 8.46 -16.52
CA PRO A 151 -18.45 7.13 -15.91
C PRO A 151 -17.34 7.04 -14.84
N ILE A 152 -17.66 6.42 -13.70
CA ILE A 152 -16.71 6.17 -12.61
C ILE A 152 -16.71 4.68 -12.23
N VAL A 153 -15.53 4.16 -11.83
CA VAL A 153 -15.40 2.82 -11.24
C VAL A 153 -15.36 2.95 -9.72
N LEU A 154 -16.25 2.25 -9.04
CA LEU A 154 -16.41 2.32 -7.59
C LEU A 154 -16.28 0.92 -6.97
N PHE A 155 -15.04 0.55 -6.65
CA PHE A 155 -14.69 -0.78 -6.15
C PHE A 155 -15.35 -1.06 -4.80
N ALA A 156 -15.10 -0.22 -3.80
CA ALA A 156 -15.74 -0.31 -2.48
C ALA A 156 -17.02 0.55 -2.40
N THR A 157 -18.00 0.28 -3.28
CA THR A 157 -19.34 0.92 -3.26
C THR A 157 -19.95 0.93 -1.86
N GLN A 158 -19.76 -0.18 -1.16
CA GLN A 158 -20.08 -0.38 0.25
C GLN A 158 -19.51 0.73 1.15
N TYR A 159 -18.18 0.76 1.23
CA TYR A 159 -17.40 1.60 2.14
C TYR A 159 -17.69 3.10 1.96
N ILE A 160 -17.91 3.57 0.73
CA ILE A 160 -18.18 5.00 0.48
C ILE A 160 -19.54 5.43 1.04
N GLN A 161 -20.57 4.59 0.89
CA GLN A 161 -21.90 4.86 1.46
C GLN A 161 -21.85 4.86 3.00
N ASP A 162 -21.10 3.91 3.55
CA ASP A 162 -20.88 3.72 4.98
C ASP A 162 -20.13 4.91 5.61
N VAL A 163 -18.99 5.30 5.02
CA VAL A 163 -18.17 6.46 5.42
C VAL A 163 -19.02 7.72 5.45
N VAL A 164 -19.87 7.96 4.45
CA VAL A 164 -20.67 9.18 4.39
C VAL A 164 -21.84 9.16 5.40
N SER A 165 -22.51 8.03 5.59
CA SER A 165 -23.51 7.89 6.67
C SER A 165 -22.89 8.12 8.07
N ILE A 166 -21.63 7.72 8.27
CA ILE A 166 -20.88 7.97 9.49
C ILE A 166 -20.46 9.45 9.60
N ILE A 167 -20.07 10.11 8.50
CA ILE A 167 -19.73 11.55 8.47
C ILE A 167 -20.93 12.43 8.78
N ASP A 168 -22.08 12.22 8.14
CA ASP A 168 -23.28 13.06 8.27
C ASP A 168 -23.78 13.12 9.73
N ARG A 169 -23.71 11.98 10.44
CA ARG A 169 -24.09 11.86 11.86
C ARG A 169 -22.98 12.21 12.86
N THR A 170 -21.77 12.57 12.41
CA THR A 170 -20.62 12.88 13.27
C THR A 170 -20.35 14.38 13.29
N ASP A 171 -19.97 14.91 14.46
CA ASP A 171 -19.58 16.32 14.58
C ASP A 171 -18.41 16.65 13.62
N LYS A 172 -18.56 17.74 12.86
CA LYS A 172 -17.57 18.23 11.89
C LYS A 172 -16.16 18.39 12.47
N ARG A 173 -16.04 18.71 13.76
CA ARG A 173 -14.77 18.78 14.51
C ARG A 173 -14.09 17.42 14.57
N ILE A 174 -14.83 16.33 14.84
CA ILE A 174 -14.30 14.97 14.94
C ILE A 174 -13.86 14.47 13.56
N VAL A 175 -14.67 14.70 12.52
CA VAL A 175 -14.31 14.35 11.14
C VAL A 175 -13.06 15.13 10.69
N SER A 176 -13.00 16.43 10.95
CA SER A 176 -11.82 17.28 10.68
C SER A 176 -10.57 16.80 11.45
N ASN A 177 -10.73 16.48 12.74
CA ASN A 177 -9.67 15.92 13.59
C ASN A 177 -9.11 14.62 13.01
N TYR A 178 -9.97 13.70 12.56
CA TYR A 178 -9.58 12.45 11.92
C TYR A 178 -8.87 12.67 10.58
N VAL A 179 -9.48 13.42 9.66
CA VAL A 179 -8.97 13.63 8.30
C VAL A 179 -7.59 14.28 8.32
N VAL A 180 -7.42 15.32 9.14
CA VAL A 180 -6.14 16.03 9.26
C VAL A 180 -5.12 15.21 10.07
N TRP A 181 -5.56 14.35 11.01
CA TRP A 181 -4.66 13.37 11.63
C TRP A 181 -4.08 12.38 10.60
N ARG A 182 -4.88 11.82 9.69
CA ARG A 182 -4.39 10.88 8.66
C ARG A 182 -3.30 11.51 7.77
N LEU A 183 -3.43 12.79 7.44
CA LEU A 183 -2.42 13.60 6.76
C LEU A 183 -1.15 13.81 7.60
N ILE A 184 -1.31 14.12 8.89
CA ILE A 184 -0.20 14.35 9.81
C ILE A 184 0.62 13.06 10.00
N MET A 185 -0.05 11.91 10.18
CA MET A 185 0.60 10.61 10.40
C MET A 185 1.57 10.22 9.28
N ASP A 186 1.23 10.56 8.02
CA ASP A 186 2.06 10.39 6.82
C ASP A 186 3.26 11.37 6.76
N MET A 187 3.18 12.53 7.43
CA MET A 187 4.24 13.56 7.44
C MET A 187 5.15 13.53 8.68
N VAL A 188 4.71 12.97 9.80
CA VAL A 188 5.51 12.79 11.04
C VAL A 188 6.91 12.17 10.80
N PRO A 189 7.11 11.17 9.91
CA PRO A 189 8.44 10.59 9.64
C PRO A 189 9.48 11.58 9.08
N GLU A 190 9.05 12.71 8.52
CA GLU A 190 9.89 13.64 7.75
C GLU A 190 10.29 14.91 8.53
N LEU A 191 9.93 14.98 9.81
CA LEU A 191 10.15 16.11 10.71
C LEU A 191 11.38 15.92 11.62
N ALA A 192 11.58 16.83 12.57
CA ALA A 192 12.64 16.76 13.57
C ALA A 192 12.61 15.45 14.40
N SER A 193 13.76 15.09 14.98
CA SER A 193 13.99 13.81 15.66
C SER A 193 12.94 13.42 16.72
N PRO A 194 12.33 14.32 17.52
CA PRO A 194 11.25 13.96 18.44
C PRO A 194 10.00 13.36 17.76
N PHE A 195 9.66 13.83 16.55
CA PHE A 195 8.55 13.29 15.76
C PHE A 195 8.92 11.91 15.18
N GLN A 196 10.16 11.74 14.72
CA GLN A 196 10.67 10.45 14.25
C GLN A 196 10.75 9.42 15.38
N ALA A 197 11.08 9.84 16.61
CA ALA A 197 11.08 9.00 17.80
C ALA A 197 9.67 8.50 18.14
N ALA A 198 8.67 9.38 18.20
CA ALA A 198 7.27 9.01 18.45
C ALA A 198 6.76 7.95 17.46
N MET A 199 7.05 8.13 16.16
CA MET A 199 6.71 7.16 15.12
C MET A 199 7.53 5.85 15.22
N THR A 200 8.74 5.91 15.77
CA THR A 200 9.58 4.72 16.00
C THR A 200 9.09 3.90 17.18
N GLU A 201 8.63 4.54 18.27
CA GLU A 201 7.99 3.87 19.41
C GLU A 201 6.69 3.15 18.99
N TYR A 202 5.83 3.82 18.22
CA TYR A 202 4.64 3.20 17.63
C TYR A 202 4.97 1.99 16.73
N LYS A 203 6.01 2.12 15.89
CA LYS A 203 6.48 1.01 15.04
C LYS A 203 7.20 -0.10 15.81
N ALA A 204 7.74 0.18 16.98
CA ALA A 204 8.27 -0.86 17.87
C ALA A 204 7.14 -1.77 18.36
N VAL A 205 5.98 -1.20 18.74
CA VAL A 205 4.80 -1.99 19.13
C VAL A 205 4.20 -2.77 17.96
N LEU A 206 4.11 -2.17 16.76
CA LEU A 206 3.53 -2.85 15.58
C LEU A 206 4.41 -3.93 14.93
N GLN A 207 5.74 -3.84 15.07
CA GLN A 207 6.69 -4.59 14.24
C GLN A 207 7.91 -5.13 15.01
N GLY A 208 7.95 -4.99 16.34
CA GLY A 208 9.09 -5.36 17.19
C GLY A 208 10.38 -4.57 16.90
N MET A 209 10.28 -3.41 16.22
CA MET A 209 11.45 -2.67 15.73
C MET A 209 12.14 -1.83 16.82
N ASN A 210 13.00 -2.49 17.60
CA ASN A 210 13.74 -1.86 18.71
C ASN A 210 14.86 -0.89 18.28
N ARG A 211 15.06 -0.64 16.97
CA ARG A 211 16.02 0.33 16.42
C ARG A 211 15.54 0.90 15.08
N GLU A 212 15.81 2.17 14.86
CA GLU A 212 15.57 2.89 13.61
C GLU A 212 16.50 2.43 12.47
N GLN A 213 16.02 2.48 11.22
CA GLN A 213 16.86 2.30 10.04
C GLN A 213 17.90 3.44 9.89
N VAL A 214 19.15 3.08 9.53
CA VAL A 214 20.23 4.06 9.32
C VAL A 214 19.85 5.12 8.28
N ARG A 215 20.08 6.41 8.61
CA ARG A 215 19.51 7.55 7.86
C ARG A 215 19.89 7.61 6.37
N TRP A 216 21.08 7.13 5.98
CA TRP A 216 21.45 7.05 4.57
C TRP A 216 20.58 6.05 3.81
N LYS A 217 20.26 4.89 4.41
CA LYS A 217 19.42 3.85 3.80
C LYS A 217 17.99 4.35 3.65
N LYS A 218 17.42 4.99 4.69
CA LYS A 218 16.13 5.71 4.59
C LYS A 218 16.11 6.71 3.43
N CYS A 219 17.17 7.52 3.27
CA CYS A 219 17.24 8.52 2.19
C CYS A 219 17.38 7.88 0.81
N VAL A 220 18.08 6.75 0.68
CA VAL A 220 18.18 6.00 -0.59
C VAL A 220 16.84 5.34 -0.93
N GLU A 221 16.19 4.68 0.04
CA GLU A 221 14.85 4.11 -0.11
C GLU A 221 13.83 5.18 -0.54
N PHE A 222 13.73 6.29 0.20
CA PHE A 222 12.83 7.40 -0.17
C PHE A 222 13.07 7.94 -1.59
N VAL A 223 14.33 8.08 -2.01
CA VAL A 223 14.67 8.58 -3.36
C VAL A 223 14.38 7.53 -4.43
N ASN A 224 14.55 6.23 -4.12
CA ASN A 224 14.13 5.13 -4.98
C ASN A 224 12.59 5.14 -5.15
N ASP A 225 11.84 5.20 -4.05
CA ASP A 225 10.38 5.07 -4.04
C ASP A 225 9.63 6.31 -4.54
N ARG A 226 10.34 7.42 -4.82
CA ARG A 226 9.76 8.69 -5.29
C ARG A 226 10.30 9.21 -6.62
N VAL A 227 11.52 8.86 -6.98
CA VAL A 227 12.14 9.24 -8.26
C VAL A 227 12.94 8.09 -8.88
N GLY A 228 12.60 6.83 -8.56
CA GLY A 228 13.34 5.64 -9.01
C GLY A 228 13.40 5.44 -10.52
N MET A 229 12.52 6.10 -11.30
CA MET A 229 12.72 6.20 -12.76
C MET A 229 13.97 7.00 -13.13
N ALA A 230 14.25 8.12 -12.44
CA ALA A 230 15.47 8.91 -12.64
C ALA A 230 16.71 8.21 -12.07
N VAL A 231 16.58 7.53 -10.91
CA VAL A 231 17.64 6.66 -10.38
C VAL A 231 17.92 5.48 -11.34
N GLY A 232 16.86 4.91 -11.90
CA GLY A 232 16.89 3.88 -12.94
C GLY A 232 17.58 4.34 -14.22
N ALA A 233 17.35 5.57 -14.67
CA ALA A 233 18.08 6.16 -15.79
C ALA A 233 19.59 6.33 -15.49
N MET A 234 19.97 6.61 -14.23
CA MET A 234 21.38 6.64 -13.81
C MET A 234 22.01 5.24 -13.70
N PHE A 235 21.20 4.22 -13.40
CA PHE A 235 21.61 2.81 -13.27
C PHE A 235 21.73 2.12 -14.64
N VAL A 236 20.71 2.25 -15.49
CA VAL A 236 20.57 1.58 -16.81
C VAL A 236 20.89 2.57 -17.94
N LYS A 237 22.05 3.25 -17.85
CA LYS A 237 22.45 4.45 -18.62
C LYS A 237 22.20 4.49 -20.14
N ASN A 238 22.05 3.33 -20.79
CA ASN A 238 21.94 3.23 -22.25
C ASN A 238 20.50 2.96 -22.75
N ASN A 239 19.54 2.61 -21.89
CA ASN A 239 18.23 2.08 -22.32
C ASN A 239 17.02 2.99 -21.98
N PHE A 240 17.23 4.15 -21.36
CA PHE A 240 16.12 5.01 -20.92
C PHE A 240 15.66 5.98 -22.03
N LYS A 241 14.37 5.96 -22.39
CA LYS A 241 13.77 6.95 -23.31
C LYS A 241 13.91 8.36 -22.71
N LYS A 242 14.55 9.28 -23.43
CA LYS A 242 14.81 10.67 -22.96
C LYS A 242 13.57 11.57 -22.88
N GLU A 243 12.38 11.06 -23.18
CA GLU A 243 11.22 11.88 -23.53
C GLU A 243 10.24 12.15 -22.38
N SER A 244 10.57 11.75 -21.15
CA SER A 244 9.87 12.26 -19.96
C SER A 244 10.15 13.76 -19.82
N ARG A 245 9.18 14.59 -20.23
CA ARG A 245 9.24 16.06 -20.16
C ARG A 245 8.87 16.61 -18.77
N ASP A 246 8.41 15.74 -17.88
CA ASP A 246 7.87 16.11 -16.58
C ASP A 246 8.98 16.27 -15.52
N THR A 247 9.35 17.52 -15.23
CA THR A 247 10.46 17.85 -14.32
C THR A 247 9.99 18.41 -12.98
N VAL A 248 10.35 17.74 -11.88
CA VAL A 248 10.27 18.33 -10.51
C VAL A 248 11.57 19.08 -10.21
N THR A 249 11.47 20.34 -9.80
CA THR A 249 12.62 21.11 -9.30
C THR A 249 12.79 20.93 -7.80
N PHE A 250 14.00 20.55 -7.38
CA PHE A 250 14.37 20.35 -5.98
C PHE A 250 15.33 21.43 -5.48
N THR A 251 15.08 21.95 -4.27
CA THR A 251 15.99 22.88 -3.59
C THR A 251 16.72 22.12 -2.47
N ILE A 252 18.06 22.15 -2.45
CA ILE A 252 18.90 21.36 -1.52
C ILE A 252 18.46 21.56 -0.06
N ASP A 253 18.17 22.80 0.32
CA ASP A 253 17.89 23.23 1.69
C ASP A 253 16.39 23.30 2.05
N GLN A 254 15.53 22.61 1.30
CA GLN A 254 14.08 22.59 1.49
C GLN A 254 13.53 21.16 1.50
N PHE A 255 14.08 20.32 2.38
CA PHE A 255 13.74 18.89 2.46
C PHE A 255 12.23 18.63 2.50
N PHE A 256 11.51 19.23 3.45
CA PHE A 256 10.07 19.00 3.60
C PHE A 256 9.27 19.52 2.40
N GLU A 257 9.59 20.70 1.87
CA GLU A 257 8.91 21.27 0.70
C GLU A 257 9.16 20.44 -0.56
N ASN A 258 10.31 19.79 -0.70
CA ASN A 258 10.59 18.85 -1.78
C ASN A 258 9.65 17.62 -1.72
N ILE A 259 9.30 17.15 -0.53
CA ILE A 259 8.29 16.08 -0.34
C ILE A 259 6.90 16.59 -0.71
N LEU A 260 6.54 17.82 -0.34
CA LEU A 260 5.26 18.42 -0.75
C LEU A 260 5.20 18.68 -2.26
N ARG A 261 6.32 19.04 -2.91
CA ARG A 261 6.45 19.14 -4.37
C ARG A 261 6.23 17.80 -5.05
N LEU A 262 6.84 16.73 -4.52
CA LEU A 262 6.64 15.35 -5.00
C LEU A 262 5.18 14.91 -4.87
N LYS A 263 4.58 14.96 -3.67
CA LYS A 263 3.18 14.54 -3.47
C LYS A 263 2.19 15.30 -4.38
N LYS A 264 2.42 16.60 -4.61
CA LYS A 264 1.64 17.40 -5.57
C LYS A 264 1.91 16.99 -7.03
N PHE A 265 3.16 16.69 -7.39
CA PHE A 265 3.54 16.23 -8.72
C PHE A 265 2.93 14.86 -9.04
N ASP A 266 3.06 13.88 -8.13
CA ASP A 266 2.48 12.54 -8.23
C ASP A 266 0.96 12.62 -8.43
N SER A 267 0.29 13.45 -7.61
CA SER A 267 -1.14 13.76 -7.70
C SER A 267 -1.52 14.35 -9.06
N ASN A 268 -0.79 15.37 -9.53
CA ASN A 268 -1.03 16.01 -10.83
C ASN A 268 -0.80 15.04 -12.00
N ARG A 269 0.29 14.27 -12.00
CA ARG A 269 0.64 13.29 -13.06
C ARG A 269 -0.39 12.18 -13.15
N MET A 270 -0.88 11.68 -12.01
CA MET A 270 -1.99 10.72 -11.98
C MET A 270 -3.27 11.33 -12.58
N MET A 271 -3.70 12.52 -12.14
CA MET A 271 -4.90 13.16 -12.70
C MET A 271 -4.76 13.47 -14.19
N ALA A 272 -3.55 13.78 -14.67
CA ALA A 272 -3.27 14.03 -16.09
C ALA A 272 -3.37 12.77 -16.99
N LYS A 273 -3.44 11.55 -16.42
CA LYS A 273 -3.82 10.34 -17.20
C LYS A 273 -5.30 10.40 -17.65
N LEU A 274 -6.16 11.20 -17.02
CA LEU A 274 -7.61 11.22 -17.29
C LEU A 274 -7.91 11.77 -18.70
N ARG A 275 -8.86 11.14 -19.40
CA ARG A 275 -9.22 11.44 -20.81
C ARG A 275 -8.03 11.30 -21.79
N GLN A 276 -6.91 10.69 -21.37
CA GLN A 276 -5.83 10.23 -22.25
C GLN A 276 -5.97 8.72 -22.52
N PRO A 277 -5.50 8.20 -23.67
CA PRO A 277 -5.35 6.76 -23.88
C PRO A 277 -4.30 6.17 -22.93
N ILE A 278 -4.31 4.85 -22.73
CA ILE A 278 -3.22 4.18 -22.00
C ILE A 278 -1.98 4.09 -22.89
N ASP A 279 -0.85 4.55 -22.37
CA ASP A 279 0.47 4.33 -22.97
C ASP A 279 0.98 2.93 -22.56
N GLN A 280 0.88 1.97 -23.48
CA GLN A 280 1.34 0.58 -23.26
C GLN A 280 2.88 0.45 -23.20
N ASP A 281 3.64 1.47 -23.61
CA ASP A 281 5.10 1.51 -23.45
C ASP A 281 5.53 2.07 -22.07
N MET A 282 4.60 2.60 -21.27
CA MET A 282 4.89 3.22 -19.98
C MET A 282 4.97 2.17 -18.85
N TRP A 283 6.17 1.97 -18.33
CA TRP A 283 6.37 1.22 -17.09
C TRP A 283 5.86 2.03 -15.89
N ASP A 284 4.95 1.46 -15.10
CA ASP A 284 4.56 2.00 -13.78
C ASP A 284 5.47 1.47 -12.64
N GLN A 285 6.56 0.74 -12.95
CA GLN A 285 7.51 0.14 -11.98
C GLN A 285 8.97 0.56 -12.24
N GLU A 286 9.76 0.86 -11.21
CA GLU A 286 11.10 1.46 -11.38
C GLU A 286 12.18 0.42 -11.74
N PRO A 287 13.10 0.71 -12.70
CA PRO A 287 14.14 -0.23 -13.13
C PRO A 287 15.11 -0.72 -12.04
N VAL A 288 15.19 -0.02 -10.91
CA VAL A 288 16.06 -0.32 -9.75
C VAL A 288 15.39 -1.18 -8.67
N THR A 289 14.08 -1.37 -8.75
CA THR A 289 13.30 -2.13 -7.77
C THR A 289 13.65 -3.63 -7.81
N VAL A 290 13.89 -4.24 -6.65
CA VAL A 290 14.26 -5.68 -6.52
C VAL A 290 13.00 -6.52 -6.31
N ASN A 291 12.15 -6.56 -7.33
CA ASN A 291 10.91 -7.34 -7.37
C ASN A 291 10.58 -7.73 -8.83
N ALA A 292 9.50 -8.48 -9.04
CA ALA A 292 8.86 -8.66 -10.35
C ALA A 292 7.35 -8.42 -10.23
N PHE A 293 6.68 -8.21 -11.36
CA PHE A 293 5.25 -7.86 -11.38
C PHE A 293 4.56 -8.39 -12.64
N TYR A 294 3.26 -8.69 -12.51
CA TYR A 294 2.30 -8.81 -13.62
C TYR A 294 1.28 -7.67 -13.54
N ASN A 295 0.87 -7.13 -14.69
CA ASN A 295 -0.21 -6.14 -14.77
C ASN A 295 -1.38 -6.68 -15.62
N PRO A 296 -2.60 -6.85 -15.07
CA PRO A 296 -3.72 -7.41 -15.81
C PRO A 296 -4.24 -6.51 -16.92
N ASN A 297 -4.14 -5.18 -16.81
CA ASN A 297 -4.72 -4.26 -17.80
C ASN A 297 -3.84 -4.11 -19.04
N THR A 298 -2.52 -4.27 -18.92
CA THR A 298 -1.57 -4.31 -20.05
C THR A 298 -1.19 -5.73 -20.47
N ASN A 299 -1.54 -6.74 -19.66
CA ASN A 299 -1.23 -8.16 -19.87
C ASN A 299 0.27 -8.42 -20.11
N ASP A 300 1.13 -7.76 -19.34
CA ASP A 300 2.59 -7.84 -19.43
C ASP A 300 3.24 -8.26 -18.10
N ILE A 301 4.49 -8.73 -18.21
CA ILE A 301 5.34 -9.11 -17.08
C ILE A 301 6.55 -8.17 -17.01
N VAL A 302 6.73 -7.48 -15.89
CA VAL A 302 7.78 -6.49 -15.70
C VAL A 302 8.89 -7.09 -14.84
N LEU A 303 10.11 -7.12 -15.41
CA LEU A 303 11.33 -7.58 -14.78
C LEU A 303 12.35 -6.43 -14.70
N PRO A 304 12.30 -5.60 -13.65
CA PRO A 304 13.29 -4.54 -13.42
C PRO A 304 14.73 -5.06 -13.43
N ALA A 305 15.68 -4.21 -13.84
CA ALA A 305 17.10 -4.54 -13.76
C ALA A 305 17.56 -4.84 -12.30
N GLY A 306 16.84 -4.31 -11.30
CA GLY A 306 17.07 -4.59 -9.88
C GLY A 306 16.93 -6.07 -9.48
N ILE A 307 16.05 -6.87 -10.09
CA ILE A 307 15.94 -8.30 -9.76
C ILE A 307 16.89 -9.19 -10.57
N LEU A 308 17.45 -8.69 -11.68
CA LEU A 308 18.34 -9.44 -12.59
C LEU A 308 19.80 -9.50 -12.09
N GLN A 309 19.98 -9.86 -10.82
CA GLN A 309 21.26 -9.90 -10.11
C GLN A 309 21.50 -11.26 -9.42
N PRO A 310 22.74 -11.57 -8.95
CA PRO A 310 23.05 -12.81 -8.26
C PRO A 310 22.09 -13.11 -7.09
N LEU A 311 21.97 -14.41 -6.76
CA LEU A 311 20.84 -15.06 -6.07
C LEU A 311 19.63 -15.36 -7.00
N PHE A 312 19.26 -14.46 -7.91
CA PHE A 312 18.19 -14.72 -8.89
C PHE A 312 18.71 -15.08 -10.28
N TYR A 313 19.71 -14.34 -10.77
CA TYR A 313 20.25 -14.50 -12.12
C TYR A 313 21.75 -14.20 -12.19
N SER A 314 22.47 -14.98 -13.02
CA SER A 314 23.75 -14.55 -13.60
C SER A 314 24.01 -15.29 -14.91
N ALA A 315 24.61 -14.60 -15.89
CA ALA A 315 25.14 -15.24 -17.09
C ALA A 315 26.26 -16.28 -16.79
N SER A 316 26.88 -16.20 -15.61
CA SER A 316 27.88 -17.18 -15.13
C SER A 316 27.30 -18.35 -14.32
N PHE A 317 26.00 -18.33 -13.99
CA PHE A 317 25.38 -19.42 -13.23
C PHE A 317 25.05 -20.62 -14.12
N PRO A 318 25.16 -21.86 -13.60
CA PRO A 318 24.55 -23.03 -14.22
C PRO A 318 23.05 -22.80 -14.49
N LYS A 319 22.54 -23.33 -15.61
CA LYS A 319 21.14 -23.13 -16.00
C LYS A 319 20.15 -23.52 -14.90
N SER A 320 20.45 -24.55 -14.10
CA SER A 320 19.63 -24.98 -12.96
C SER A 320 19.42 -23.88 -11.90
N LEU A 321 20.44 -23.07 -11.59
CA LEU A 321 20.30 -21.95 -10.66
C LEU A 321 19.51 -20.80 -11.27
N ASN A 322 19.70 -20.49 -12.56
CA ASN A 322 18.90 -19.47 -13.24
C ASN A 322 17.43 -19.89 -13.38
N TYR A 323 17.13 -21.17 -13.65
CA TYR A 323 15.76 -21.67 -13.66
C TYR A 323 15.13 -21.70 -12.25
N GLY A 324 15.87 -22.13 -11.22
CA GLY A 324 15.39 -22.13 -9.83
C GLY A 324 15.26 -20.75 -9.18
N GLY A 325 16.02 -19.76 -9.68
CA GLY A 325 15.93 -18.34 -9.30
C GLY A 325 14.94 -17.59 -10.20
N ILE A 326 15.46 -16.80 -11.15
CA ILE A 326 14.64 -15.94 -12.01
C ILE A 326 13.62 -16.71 -12.86
N GLY A 327 13.86 -17.99 -13.19
CA GLY A 327 12.88 -18.82 -13.91
C GLY A 327 11.59 -19.09 -13.11
N VAL A 328 11.70 -19.31 -11.80
CA VAL A 328 10.54 -19.43 -10.90
C VAL A 328 9.80 -18.10 -10.79
N VAL A 329 10.53 -16.98 -10.76
CA VAL A 329 9.93 -15.62 -10.75
C VAL A 329 9.17 -15.36 -12.06
N ILE A 330 9.76 -15.65 -13.22
CA ILE A 330 9.09 -15.51 -14.52
C ILE A 330 7.82 -16.39 -14.57
N GLY A 331 7.90 -17.63 -14.09
CA GLY A 331 6.74 -18.51 -13.98
C GLY A 331 5.65 -17.96 -13.03
N HIS A 332 6.05 -17.28 -11.96
CA HIS A 332 5.13 -16.66 -10.98
C HIS A 332 4.34 -15.50 -11.61
N GLU A 333 5.01 -14.57 -12.31
CA GLU A 333 4.33 -13.46 -12.96
C GLU A 333 3.45 -13.93 -14.12
N ILE A 334 3.88 -14.92 -14.91
CA ILE A 334 3.02 -15.55 -15.94
C ILE A 334 1.80 -16.21 -15.31
N THR A 335 1.95 -16.83 -14.13
CA THR A 335 0.84 -17.47 -13.40
C THR A 335 -0.16 -16.44 -12.87
N HIS A 336 0.27 -15.22 -12.55
CA HIS A 336 -0.63 -14.13 -12.14
C HIS A 336 -1.63 -13.73 -13.24
N GLY A 337 -1.33 -13.98 -14.53
CA GLY A 337 -2.31 -13.85 -15.62
C GLY A 337 -3.44 -14.88 -15.61
N PHE A 338 -3.37 -15.91 -14.77
CA PHE A 338 -4.35 -16.99 -14.69
C PHE A 338 -4.85 -17.29 -13.27
N ASP A 339 -4.40 -16.54 -12.24
CA ASP A 339 -4.88 -16.72 -10.87
C ASP A 339 -6.37 -16.35 -10.69
N ASP A 340 -6.90 -16.38 -9.46
CA ASP A 340 -8.31 -16.13 -9.18
C ASP A 340 -8.81 -14.76 -9.67
N LYS A 341 -7.90 -13.79 -9.84
CA LYS A 341 -8.15 -12.46 -10.43
C LYS A 341 -7.70 -12.41 -11.88
N GLY A 342 -6.48 -12.82 -12.20
CA GLY A 342 -5.89 -12.72 -13.54
C GLY A 342 -6.75 -13.39 -14.61
N ARG A 343 -7.28 -14.59 -14.31
CA ARG A 343 -8.17 -15.35 -15.21
C ARG A 343 -9.44 -14.59 -15.65
N GLN A 344 -9.79 -13.50 -14.96
CA GLN A 344 -10.99 -12.72 -15.27
C GLN A 344 -10.75 -11.73 -16.40
N TYR A 345 -9.49 -11.43 -16.73
CA TYR A 345 -9.08 -10.54 -17.81
C TYR A 345 -8.80 -11.35 -19.09
N ASP A 346 -9.19 -10.84 -20.25
CA ASP A 346 -8.82 -11.43 -21.54
C ASP A 346 -7.43 -10.98 -22.03
N LYS A 347 -6.99 -11.50 -23.17
CA LYS A 347 -5.66 -11.26 -23.74
C LYS A 347 -5.32 -9.78 -23.98
N ASP A 348 -6.34 -8.92 -24.05
CA ASP A 348 -6.21 -7.48 -24.30
C ASP A 348 -6.34 -6.67 -23.00
N GLY A 349 -6.45 -7.34 -21.84
CA GLY A 349 -6.49 -6.73 -20.52
C GLY A 349 -7.86 -6.30 -20.02
N ASN A 350 -8.94 -6.92 -20.50
CA ASN A 350 -10.32 -6.53 -20.19
C ASN A 350 -11.08 -7.62 -19.42
N ILE A 351 -11.77 -7.26 -18.33
CA ILE A 351 -12.63 -8.16 -17.55
C ILE A 351 -13.74 -8.73 -18.42
N LYS A 352 -13.72 -10.04 -18.60
CA LYS A 352 -14.55 -10.79 -19.54
C LYS A 352 -14.54 -12.26 -19.16
N GLN A 353 -15.72 -12.89 -19.04
CA GLN A 353 -15.77 -14.34 -18.86
C GLN A 353 -15.40 -15.03 -20.19
N TRP A 354 -14.15 -15.49 -20.29
CA TRP A 354 -13.63 -16.26 -21.43
C TRP A 354 -13.46 -17.76 -21.13
N TRP A 355 -13.84 -18.20 -19.93
CA TRP A 355 -14.02 -19.61 -19.57
C TRP A 355 -15.50 -19.99 -19.59
N ASP A 356 -15.78 -21.27 -19.83
CA ASP A 356 -17.08 -21.85 -19.53
C ASP A 356 -17.25 -22.17 -18.03
N ASP A 357 -18.49 -22.47 -17.63
CA ASP A 357 -18.83 -22.76 -16.23
C ASP A 357 -18.13 -24.02 -15.70
N HIS A 358 -17.91 -25.02 -16.57
CA HIS A 358 -17.23 -26.27 -16.22
C HIS A 358 -15.74 -26.02 -15.91
N THR A 359 -15.05 -25.24 -16.72
CA THR A 359 -13.65 -24.84 -16.53
C THR A 359 -13.50 -23.96 -15.29
N SER A 360 -14.46 -23.04 -15.09
CA SER A 360 -14.54 -22.19 -13.91
C SER A 360 -14.73 -23.01 -12.62
N GLN A 361 -15.61 -24.02 -12.65
CA GLN A 361 -15.82 -24.94 -11.52
C GLN A 361 -14.60 -25.85 -11.30
N ALA A 362 -13.96 -26.36 -12.36
CA ALA A 362 -12.76 -27.19 -12.26
C ALA A 362 -11.58 -26.43 -11.64
N PHE A 363 -11.38 -25.15 -12.01
CA PHE A 363 -10.40 -24.27 -11.40
C PHE A 363 -10.72 -24.00 -9.92
N ASN A 364 -11.97 -23.68 -9.58
CA ASN A 364 -12.37 -23.44 -8.19
C ASN A 364 -12.11 -24.68 -7.33
N ASN A 365 -12.47 -25.88 -7.82
CA ASN A 365 -12.23 -27.14 -7.13
C ASN A 365 -10.74 -27.44 -6.93
N ARG A 366 -9.87 -27.14 -7.92
CA ARG A 366 -8.41 -27.27 -7.77
C ARG A 366 -7.83 -26.25 -6.80
N SER A 367 -8.31 -25.01 -6.85
CA SER A 367 -7.86 -23.91 -6.01
C SER A 367 -8.25 -24.10 -4.55
N GLN A 368 -9.40 -24.73 -4.27
CA GLN A 368 -9.81 -25.08 -2.91
C GLN A 368 -8.78 -25.98 -2.20
N CYS A 369 -8.11 -26.89 -2.92
CA CYS A 369 -7.00 -27.69 -2.37
C CYS A 369 -5.87 -26.80 -1.84
N MET A 370 -5.52 -25.73 -2.57
CA MET A 370 -4.49 -24.77 -2.13
C MET A 370 -4.99 -23.95 -0.92
N ILE A 371 -6.26 -23.52 -0.91
CA ILE A 371 -6.85 -22.83 0.24
C ILE A 371 -6.78 -23.71 1.49
N ASP A 372 -7.29 -24.94 1.41
CA ASP A 372 -7.29 -25.90 2.51
C ASP A 372 -5.86 -26.24 2.99
N GLN A 373 -4.92 -26.45 2.06
CA GLN A 373 -3.52 -26.71 2.38
C GLN A 373 -2.89 -25.53 3.13
N TYR A 374 -3.07 -24.30 2.63
CA TYR A 374 -2.39 -23.14 3.20
C TYR A 374 -3.03 -22.67 4.52
N SER A 375 -4.35 -22.81 4.68
CA SER A 375 -5.05 -22.56 5.94
C SER A 375 -4.65 -23.51 7.08
N ASN A 376 -4.04 -24.66 6.76
CA ASN A 376 -3.56 -25.62 7.77
C ASN A 376 -2.12 -25.35 8.28
N PHE A 377 -1.37 -24.40 7.71
CA PHE A 377 -0.04 -24.06 8.25
C PHE A 377 -0.13 -23.26 9.55
N LYS A 378 0.56 -23.73 10.60
CA LYS A 378 0.65 -23.05 11.89
C LYS A 378 1.96 -22.26 12.04
N LEU A 379 1.90 -21.11 12.72
CA LEU A 379 3.05 -20.26 13.05
C LEU A 379 4.22 -21.04 13.70
N GLU A 380 3.90 -21.96 14.61
CA GLU A 380 4.86 -22.83 15.32
C GLU A 380 5.71 -23.69 14.37
N GLN A 381 5.27 -23.93 13.13
CA GLN A 381 5.94 -24.78 12.14
C GLN A 381 6.87 -24.00 11.18
N ILE A 382 7.06 -22.69 11.42
CA ILE A 382 7.76 -21.75 10.52
C ILE A 382 9.24 -21.58 10.90
N ASP A 383 9.70 -22.10 12.05
CA ASP A 383 11.13 -22.10 12.41
C ASP A 383 11.93 -23.15 11.62
N GLN A 384 12.14 -22.91 10.32
CA GLN A 384 13.48 -22.81 9.71
C GLN A 384 13.46 -22.61 8.18
N PHE A 385 14.67 -22.38 7.66
CA PHE A 385 15.05 -21.86 6.34
C PHE A 385 14.45 -22.53 5.10
N ILE A 386 14.22 -21.69 4.08
CA ILE A 386 14.94 -21.79 2.78
C ILE A 386 14.94 -20.42 2.07
N TRP A 387 13.94 -19.55 2.31
CA TRP A 387 14.17 -18.11 2.19
C TRP A 387 15.02 -17.65 3.38
N CYS A 388 16.19 -17.05 3.11
CA CYS A 388 17.09 -16.56 4.16
C CYS A 388 16.58 -15.26 4.79
N GLY A 389 15.70 -15.38 5.78
CA GLY A 389 15.28 -14.27 6.62
C GLY A 389 14.61 -14.75 7.91
N LYS A 390 15.00 -14.17 9.05
CA LYS A 390 14.21 -14.25 10.29
C LYS A 390 13.27 -13.05 10.34
N MET A 391 12.00 -13.31 10.67
CA MET A 391 11.01 -12.28 10.95
C MET A 391 10.90 -12.09 12.47
N ARG A 392 10.33 -10.96 12.90
CA ARG A 392 9.90 -10.76 14.29
C ARG A 392 8.43 -11.19 14.41
N ASP A 393 8.01 -11.68 15.56
CA ASP A 393 6.68 -12.29 15.71
C ASP A 393 5.56 -11.26 15.48
N GLU A 394 5.76 -10.01 15.88
CA GLU A 394 4.85 -8.89 15.65
C GLU A 394 4.71 -8.59 14.15
N GLU A 395 5.83 -8.54 13.42
CA GLU A 395 5.83 -8.35 11.96
C GLU A 395 5.24 -9.56 11.20
N ALA A 396 5.42 -10.78 11.71
CA ALA A 396 4.83 -11.99 11.14
C ALA A 396 3.30 -12.00 11.33
N LEU A 397 2.81 -11.69 12.53
CA LEU A 397 1.38 -11.53 12.84
C LEU A 397 0.76 -10.41 12.01
N ARG A 398 1.45 -9.27 11.87
CA ARG A 398 1.03 -8.15 11.03
C ARG A 398 0.91 -8.58 9.57
N LYS A 399 1.93 -9.27 9.01
CA LYS A 399 1.92 -9.72 7.61
C LYS A 399 0.81 -10.73 7.32
N ILE A 400 0.53 -11.68 8.22
CA ILE A 400 -0.56 -12.66 8.02
C ILE A 400 -1.92 -12.01 7.75
N ARG A 401 -2.14 -10.76 8.21
CA ARG A 401 -3.42 -10.04 8.04
C ARG A 401 -3.48 -9.11 6.83
N ILE A 402 -2.33 -8.67 6.31
CA ILE A 402 -2.26 -7.60 5.28
C ILE A 402 -1.56 -8.02 3.99
N SER A 403 -0.87 -9.17 3.99
CA SER A 403 -0.07 -9.65 2.87
C SER A 403 -0.82 -10.74 2.11
N ALA A 404 -1.11 -10.51 0.83
CA ALA A 404 -1.56 -11.58 -0.06
C ALA A 404 -0.52 -12.71 -0.19
N HIS A 405 0.77 -12.39 -0.01
CA HIS A 405 1.84 -13.37 0.03
C HIS A 405 1.93 -14.07 1.38
N SER A 406 1.94 -15.41 1.37
CA SER A 406 2.29 -16.24 2.53
C SER A 406 3.71 -15.94 3.04
N LEU A 407 3.96 -16.24 4.32
CA LEU A 407 5.29 -16.07 4.92
C LEU A 407 6.36 -16.94 4.22
N GLY A 408 7.61 -16.47 4.21
CA GLY A 408 8.71 -17.06 3.44
C GLY A 408 8.78 -18.60 3.49
N PRO A 409 9.00 -19.24 4.66
CA PRO A 409 9.09 -20.70 4.74
C PRO A 409 7.86 -21.45 4.20
N ILE A 410 6.65 -20.87 4.29
CA ILE A 410 5.43 -21.45 3.70
C ILE A 410 5.51 -21.43 2.16
N ARG A 411 6.05 -20.36 1.55
CA ARG A 411 6.34 -20.29 0.10
C ARG A 411 7.41 -21.30 -0.36
N VAL A 412 8.00 -22.07 0.55
CA VAL A 412 8.85 -23.24 0.24
C VAL A 412 8.07 -24.53 0.47
N PHE A 413 7.57 -24.72 1.70
CA PHE A 413 6.97 -25.98 2.13
C PHE A 413 5.71 -26.31 1.33
N GLY A 414 4.85 -25.33 1.04
CA GLY A 414 3.66 -25.53 0.20
C GLY A 414 4.02 -26.04 -1.20
N PRO A 415 4.70 -25.24 -2.04
CA PRO A 415 4.99 -25.62 -3.43
C PRO A 415 5.86 -26.89 -3.55
N LEU A 416 6.90 -27.04 -2.73
CA LEU A 416 7.78 -28.22 -2.80
C LEU A 416 7.13 -29.49 -2.25
N SER A 417 6.17 -29.39 -1.32
CA SER A 417 5.35 -30.57 -0.93
C SER A 417 4.40 -31.01 -2.05
N ASN A 418 3.96 -30.09 -2.92
CA ASN A 418 3.08 -30.38 -4.05
C ASN A 418 3.82 -30.92 -5.29
N SER A 419 5.06 -30.50 -5.55
CA SER A 419 5.88 -31.06 -6.63
C SER A 419 6.15 -32.57 -6.41
N LYS A 420 6.05 -33.38 -7.46
CA LYS A 420 6.47 -34.80 -7.43
C LYS A 420 7.96 -34.91 -7.70
N GLU A 421 8.43 -34.07 -8.62
CA GLU A 421 9.78 -33.93 -9.12
C GLU A 421 10.76 -33.60 -7.98
N PHE A 422 10.35 -32.72 -7.04
CA PHE A 422 11.07 -32.47 -5.80
C PHE A 422 11.16 -33.71 -4.91
N SER A 423 10.03 -34.38 -4.67
CA SER A 423 9.99 -35.59 -3.85
C SER A 423 10.84 -36.73 -4.44
N GLU A 424 10.90 -36.85 -5.76
CA GLU A 424 11.74 -37.80 -6.50
C GLU A 424 13.23 -37.42 -6.41
N ALA A 425 13.58 -36.18 -6.76
CA ALA A 425 14.96 -35.69 -6.76
C ALA A 425 15.64 -35.76 -5.38
N TYR A 426 14.86 -35.62 -4.30
CA TYR A 426 15.33 -35.74 -2.91
C TYR A 426 14.95 -37.07 -2.24
N SER A 427 14.41 -38.05 -2.98
CA SER A 427 14.01 -39.38 -2.48
C SER A 427 13.13 -39.33 -1.21
N CYS A 428 12.22 -38.35 -1.12
CA CYS A 428 11.38 -38.11 0.05
C CYS A 428 10.37 -39.26 0.26
N PRO A 429 10.33 -39.92 1.43
CA PRO A 429 9.37 -40.98 1.71
C PRO A 429 7.93 -40.52 1.58
N LEU A 430 7.07 -41.33 0.94
CA LEU A 430 5.64 -41.06 0.81
C LEU A 430 4.99 -40.95 2.21
N GLY A 431 4.16 -39.92 2.40
CA GLY A 431 3.56 -39.58 3.70
C GLY A 431 4.41 -38.63 4.56
N SER A 432 5.64 -38.29 4.15
CA SER A 432 6.45 -37.27 4.83
C SER A 432 5.96 -35.84 4.56
N ARG A 433 6.37 -34.85 5.39
CA ARG A 433 6.00 -33.42 5.23
C ARG A 433 6.25 -32.86 3.83
N MET A 434 7.27 -33.38 3.13
CA MET A 434 7.65 -32.94 1.76
C MET A 434 7.22 -33.91 0.66
N ASN A 435 6.52 -34.99 1.00
CA ASN A 435 5.88 -35.88 0.03
C ASN A 435 4.53 -36.43 0.58
N PRO A 436 3.55 -35.54 0.84
CA PRO A 436 2.20 -35.96 1.27
C PRO A 436 1.51 -36.82 0.20
N HIS A 437 0.59 -37.68 0.64
CA HIS A 437 -0.22 -38.52 -0.26
C HIS A 437 -1.11 -37.70 -1.21
N HIS A 438 -1.60 -36.55 -0.74
CA HIS A 438 -2.33 -35.59 -1.55
C HIS A 438 -1.42 -34.41 -1.89
N LYS A 439 -1.36 -34.05 -3.18
CA LYS A 439 -0.57 -32.93 -3.72
C LYS A 439 -1.51 -32.03 -4.53
N CYS A 440 -1.52 -30.74 -4.26
CA CYS A 440 -2.38 -29.79 -4.99
C CYS A 440 -1.69 -29.31 -6.28
N SER A 441 -2.42 -29.22 -7.38
CA SER A 441 -2.02 -28.56 -8.63
C SER A 441 -3.23 -27.85 -9.23
N VAL A 442 -2.99 -26.71 -9.87
CA VAL A 442 -3.97 -25.94 -10.64
C VAL A 442 -3.58 -26.01 -12.11
N TRP A 443 -2.33 -25.59 -12.37
CA TRP A 443 -1.56 -25.76 -13.59
C TRP A 443 -0.75 -27.07 -13.56
#